data_AF-A0A3P7NCE1-F1
#
_entry.id   AF-A0A3P7NCE1-F1
#
_cell.length_a   1.000
_cell.length_b   1.000
_cell.length_c   1.000
_cell.angle_alpha   90.00
_cell.angle_beta   90.00
_cell.angle_gamma   90.00
#
_symmetry.space_group_name_H-M   'P 1'
#
loop_
_entity.id
_entity.type
_entity.pdbx_description
1 polymer ?
#
loop_
_entity_poly.entity_id
_entity_poly.type
_entity_poly.pdbx_seq_one_letter_code
_entity_poly.pdbx_strand_id
1 'polypeptide(L)'
;MGIIMGVFFPCIQNIFGVLFFIRMTWIVGTAGITFLTAISLSAIATNGVVSGGGPYYMISRNLGPELGGAVGILFYLGTTIAASMYLTGAVEIFLVSCLAICQFLRGCFCT
;
A
#
# COMPACT_ATOMS: atom_id res chain seq x y z
N MET A 1 19.20 8.99 -7.55
CA MET A 1 18.76 7.59 -7.44
C MET A 1 18.29 7.11 -8.80
N GLY A 2 18.63 5.88 -9.20
CA GLY A 2 18.18 5.30 -10.47
C GLY A 2 16.75 4.74 -10.39
N ILE A 3 16.16 4.39 -11.53
CA ILE A 3 14.78 3.88 -11.65
C ILE A 3 14.54 2.65 -10.76
N ILE A 4 15.49 1.71 -10.78
CA ILE A 4 15.37 0.44 -10.07
C ILE A 4 15.39 0.66 -8.55
N MET A 5 16.40 1.36 -8.03
CA MET A 5 16.59 1.57 -6.59
C MET A 5 15.67 2.66 -6.00
N GLY A 6 15.24 3.63 -6.81
CA GLY A 6 14.45 4.77 -6.35
C GLY A 6 12.94 4.65 -6.55
N VAL A 7 12.48 3.82 -7.49
CA VAL A 7 11.05 3.72 -7.85
C VAL A 7 10.56 2.28 -7.82
N PHE A 8 11.25 1.35 -8.49
CA PHE A 8 10.77 -0.03 -8.61
C PHE A 8 10.72 -0.77 -7.26
N PHE A 9 11.84 -0.82 -6.53
CA PHE A 9 11.89 -1.47 -5.21
C PHE A 9 10.93 -0.87 -4.16
N PRO A 10 10.82 0.47 -3.98
CA PRO A 10 9.88 1.03 -3.00
C PRO A 10 8.40 0.88 -3.40
N CYS A 11 8.06 0.88 -4.70
CA CYS A 11 6.70 0.63 -5.16
C CYS A 11 6.29 -0.82 -4.91
N ILE A 12 7.18 -1.77 -5.22
CA ILE A 12 6.96 -3.20 -4.97
C ILE A 12 6.79 -3.48 -3.47
N GLN A 13 7.60 -2.87 -2.61
CA GLN A 13 7.51 -3.04 -1.16
C GLN A 13 6.20 -2.48 -0.57
N ASN A 14 5.64 -1.41 -1.14
CA ASN A 14 4.33 -0.87 -0.72
C ASN A 14 3.15 -1.76 -1.13
N ILE A 15 3.27 -2.47 -2.27
CA ILE A 15 2.23 -3.38 -2.76
C ILE A 15 2.29 -4.73 -2.04
N PHE A 16 3.50 -5.28 -1.86
CA PHE A 16 3.72 -6.51 -1.11
C PHE A 16 3.70 -6.25 0.41
N GLY A 17 2.49 -6.02 0.94
CA GLY A 17 2.21 -5.93 2.38
C GLY A 17 1.38 -7.11 2.90
N VAL A 18 0.90 -7.00 4.14
CA VAL A 18 0.02 -7.98 4.81
C VAL A 18 -1.24 -8.34 3.98
N LEU A 19 -1.67 -7.47 3.06
CA LEU A 19 -2.81 -7.70 2.17
C LEU A 19 -2.63 -8.88 1.19
N PHE A 20 -1.39 -9.26 0.84
CA PHE A 20 -1.13 -10.37 -0.08
C PHE A 20 -1.48 -11.74 0.54
N PHE A 21 -1.45 -11.89 1.86
CA PHE A 21 -1.76 -13.16 2.52
C PHE A 21 -3.25 -13.32 2.87
N ILE A 22 -4.00 -12.21 3.03
CA ILE A 22 -5.38 -12.25 3.54
C ILE A 22 -6.44 -12.07 2.42
N ARG A 23 -6.14 -11.41 1.29
CA ARG A 23 -7.17 -11.07 0.25
C ARG A 23 -6.72 -11.16 -1.22
N MET A 24 -5.96 -12.20 -1.58
CA MET A 24 -5.52 -12.45 -2.97
C MET A 24 -6.66 -12.52 -4.01
N THR A 25 -7.85 -12.98 -3.61
CA THR A 25 -8.99 -13.14 -4.52
C THR A 25 -9.64 -11.81 -4.93
N TRP A 26 -9.57 -10.76 -4.10
CA TRP A 26 -10.17 -9.46 -4.42
C TRP A 26 -9.18 -8.51 -5.12
N ILE A 27 -7.89 -8.65 -4.83
CA ILE A 27 -6.80 -7.85 -5.40
C ILE A 27 -6.68 -8.02 -6.93
N VAL A 28 -6.89 -9.24 -7.45
CA VAL A 28 -6.89 -9.50 -8.91
C VAL A 28 -8.02 -8.74 -9.62
N GLY A 29 -9.18 -8.58 -8.98
CA GLY A 29 -10.32 -7.85 -9.56
C GLY A 29 -10.08 -6.33 -9.66
N THR A 30 -9.34 -5.75 -8.72
CA THR A 30 -9.01 -4.32 -8.71
C THR A 30 -7.71 -3.97 -9.45
N ALA A 31 -6.91 -4.96 -9.84
CA ALA A 31 -5.63 -4.75 -10.51
C ALA A 31 -5.76 -3.93 -11.81
N GLY A 32 -6.84 -4.12 -12.56
CA GLY A 32 -7.13 -3.32 -13.76
C GLY A 32 -7.29 -1.82 -13.47
N ILE A 33 -7.96 -1.47 -12.37
CA ILE A 33 -8.14 -0.07 -11.95
C ILE A 33 -6.79 0.53 -11.54
N THR A 34 -5.94 -0.23 -10.84
CA THR A 34 -4.61 0.23 -10.46
C THR A 34 -3.70 0.47 -11.67
N PHE A 35 -3.84 -0.33 -12.73
CA PHE A 35 -3.06 -0.16 -13.96
C PHE A 35 -3.47 1.10 -14.73
N LEU A 36 -4.77 1.36 -14.86
CA LEU A 36 -5.29 2.59 -15.48
C LEU A 36 -4.88 3.85 -14.68
N THR A 37 -4.90 3.75 -13.36
CA THR A 37 -4.46 4.83 -12.48
C THR A 37 -2.96 5.08 -12.62
N ALA A 38 -2.14 4.03 -12.77
CA ALA A 38 -0.70 4.16 -13.01
C ALA A 38 -0.37 4.83 -14.34
N ILE A 39 -1.12 4.53 -15.41
CA ILE A 39 -0.98 5.22 -16.71
C ILE A 39 -1.32 6.71 -16.57
N SER A 40 -2.39 7.03 -15.85
CA SER A 40 -2.80 8.42 -15.58
C SER A 40 -1.73 9.18 -14.79
N LEU A 41 -1.15 8.55 -13.76
CA LEU A 41 -0.09 9.15 -12.95
C LEU A 41 1.21 9.35 -13.74
N SER A 42 1.52 8.44 -14.67
CA SER A 42 2.65 8.57 -15.61
C SER A 42 2.46 9.76 -16.56
N ALA A 43 1.23 9.99 -17.04
CA ALA A 43 0.90 11.17 -17.82
C ALA A 43 1.09 12.45 -16.99
N ILE A 44 0.62 12.48 -15.74
CA ILE A 44 0.81 13.65 -14.85
C ILE A 44 2.30 13.91 -14.58
N ALA A 45 3.10 12.86 -14.38
CA ALA A 45 4.53 12.97 -14.12
C ALA A 45 5.34 13.50 -15.33
N THR A 46 4.81 13.37 -16.55
CA THR A 46 5.48 13.85 -17.78
C THR A 46 5.02 15.23 -18.24
N ASN A 47 3.98 15.81 -17.63
CA ASN A 47 3.39 17.09 -18.05
C ASN A 47 3.99 18.34 -17.36
N GLY A 48 5.04 18.22 -16.54
CA GLY A 48 5.63 19.36 -15.86
C GLY A 48 7.08 19.16 -15.39
N VAL A 49 7.74 20.25 -15.02
CA VAL A 49 9.07 20.20 -14.41
C VAL A 49 8.97 19.76 -12.96
N VAL A 50 9.43 18.53 -12.67
CA VAL A 50 9.42 17.98 -11.32
C VAL A 50 10.59 18.56 -10.54
N SER A 51 10.35 19.64 -9.79
CA SER A 51 11.24 20.00 -8.67
C SER A 51 11.11 18.94 -7.59
N GLY A 52 12.21 18.55 -6.93
CA GLY A 52 12.30 17.36 -6.06
C GLY A 52 11.34 17.31 -4.88
N GLY A 53 10.08 16.96 -5.13
CA GLY A 53 9.02 16.77 -4.16
C GLY A 53 8.28 15.44 -4.40
N GLY A 54 7.58 14.96 -3.38
CA GLY A 54 6.82 13.72 -3.45
C GLY A 54 5.58 13.78 -4.37
N PRO A 55 4.73 12.74 -4.37
CA PRO A 55 3.58 12.64 -5.28
C PRO A 55 2.58 13.79 -5.14
N TYR A 56 2.36 14.32 -3.92
CA TYR A 56 1.51 15.50 -3.70
C TYR A 56 2.04 16.75 -4.42
N TYR A 57 3.35 16.97 -4.40
CA TYR A 57 3.98 18.12 -5.06
C TYR A 57 3.83 18.03 -6.59
N MET A 58 3.97 16.84 -7.17
CA MET A 58 3.73 16.62 -8.59
C MET A 58 2.26 16.86 -8.99
N ILE A 59 1.29 16.40 -8.18
CA ILE A 59 -0.13 16.56 -8.51
C ILE A 59 -0.58 18.02 -8.37
N SER A 60 -0.22 18.69 -7.27
CA SER A 60 -0.66 20.06 -7.00
C SER A 60 -0.13 21.09 -8.01
N ARG A 61 1.00 20.81 -8.66
CA ARG A 61 1.59 21.72 -9.68
C ARG A 61 1.02 21.48 -11.07
N ASN A 62 0.63 20.26 -11.41
CA ASN A 62 0.08 19.91 -12.73
C ASN A 62 -1.45 20.12 -12.81
N LEU A 63 -2.20 19.90 -11.73
CA LEU A 63 -3.68 19.97 -11.72
C LEU A 63 -4.24 21.20 -10.98
N GLY A 64 -3.39 22.02 -10.36
CA GLY A 64 -3.79 23.18 -9.57
C GLY A 64 -4.08 22.88 -8.09
N PRO A 65 -4.21 23.93 -7.24
CA PRO A 65 -4.32 23.79 -5.78
C PRO A 65 -5.63 23.14 -5.30
N GLU A 66 -6.72 23.32 -6.06
CA GLU A 66 -8.06 22.82 -5.70
C GLU A 66 -8.13 21.30 -5.77
N LEU A 67 -7.68 20.71 -6.89
CA LEU A 67 -7.60 19.26 -7.06
C LEU A 67 -6.44 18.64 -6.28
N GLY A 68 -5.31 19.35 -6.17
CA GLY A 68 -4.17 18.91 -5.36
C GLY A 68 -4.53 18.72 -3.89
N GLY A 69 -5.23 19.69 -3.29
CA GLY A 69 -5.70 19.62 -1.90
C GLY A 69 -6.70 18.50 -1.66
N ALA A 70 -7.70 18.36 -2.52
CA ALA A 70 -8.73 17.31 -2.40
C ALA A 70 -8.12 15.91 -2.49
N VAL A 71 -7.28 15.65 -3.49
CA VAL A 71 -6.61 14.34 -3.65
C VAL A 71 -5.62 14.07 -2.51
N GLY A 72 -4.92 15.10 -2.02
CA GLY A 72 -3.99 14.98 -0.89
C GLY A 72 -4.67 14.56 0.41
N ILE A 73 -5.83 15.14 0.74
CA ILE A 73 -6.60 14.80 1.94
C ILE A 73 -7.13 13.36 1.86
N LEU A 74 -7.64 12.95 0.69
CA LEU A 74 -8.10 11.57 0.48
C LEU A 74 -6.95 10.57 0.59
N PHE A 75 -5.77 10.88 0.05
CA PHE A 75 -4.60 10.02 0.15
C PHE A 75 -4.09 9.88 1.59
N TYR A 76 -4.13 10.95 2.39
CA TYR A 76 -3.77 10.93 3.81
C TYR A 76 -4.70 10.05 4.64
N LEU A 77 -6.02 10.20 4.46
CA LEU A 77 -6.99 9.37 5.18
C LEU A 77 -6.92 7.91 4.74
N GLY A 78 -6.78 7.65 3.43
CA GLY A 78 -6.65 6.30 2.89
C GLY A 78 -5.43 5.55 3.44
N THR A 79 -4.27 6.20 3.50
CA THR A 79 -3.05 5.59 4.07
C THR A 79 -3.15 5.35 5.58
N THR A 80 -3.83 6.23 6.31
CA THR A 80 -4.09 6.07 7.75
C THR A 80 -4.97 4.86 8.03
N ILE A 81 -6.05 4.69 7.27
CA ILE A 81 -6.94 3.52 7.38
C ILE A 81 -6.20 2.25 6.96
N ALA A 82 -5.42 2.30 5.86
CA ALA A 82 -4.60 1.17 5.43
C ALA A 82 -3.58 0.73 6.50
N ALA A 83 -2.95 1.67 7.21
CA ALA A 83 -2.06 1.37 8.33
C ALA A 83 -2.79 0.63 9.46
N SER A 84 -4.01 1.04 9.81
CA SER A 84 -4.83 0.33 10.80
C SER A 84 -5.16 -1.09 10.37
N MET A 85 -5.48 -1.31 9.08
CA MET A 85 -5.75 -2.63 8.53
C MET A 85 -4.52 -3.55 8.58
N TYR A 86 -3.33 -3.02 8.31
CA TYR A 86 -2.08 -3.78 8.42
C TYR A 86 -1.79 -4.21 9.86
N LEU A 87 -2.08 -3.37 10.85
CA LEU A 87 -1.95 -3.71 12.27
C LEU A 87 -2.93 -4.80 12.69
N THR A 88 -4.21 -4.69 12.34
CA THR A 88 -5.20 -5.73 12.67
C THR A 88 -4.85 -7.07 12.00
N GLY A 89 -4.42 -7.07 10.74
CA GLY A 89 -3.96 -8.28 10.05
C GLY A 89 -2.75 -8.92 10.74
N ALA A 90 -1.80 -8.14 11.24
CA ALA A 90 -0.66 -8.67 12.00
C ALA A 90 -1.09 -9.29 13.35
N VAL A 91 -2.06 -8.68 14.05
CA VAL A 91 -2.60 -9.20 15.32
C VAL A 91 -3.34 -10.52 15.12
N GLU A 92 -4.11 -10.66 14.05
CA GLU A 92 -4.82 -11.91 13.73
C GLU A 92 -3.84 -13.07 13.49
N ILE A 93 -2.80 -12.83 12.68
CA ILE A 93 -1.75 -13.83 12.40
C ILE A 93 -1.01 -14.20 13.68
N PHE A 94 -0.73 -13.22 14.56
CA PHE A 94 -0.04 -13.46 15.82
C PHE A 94 -0.89 -14.31 16.79
N LEU A 95 -2.19 -14.03 16.92
CA LEU A 95 -3.11 -14.79 17.77
C LEU A 95 -3.29 -16.23 17.30
N VAL A 96 -3.50 -16.45 16.00
CA VAL A 96 -3.63 -17.80 15.43
C VAL A 96 -2.33 -18.60 15.62
N SER A 97 -1.17 -17.97 15.43
CA SER A 97 0.13 -18.62 15.60
C SER A 97 0.43 -18.96 17.07
N CYS A 98 0.06 -18.07 18.01
CA CYS A 98 0.22 -18.30 19.45
C CYS A 98 -0.71 -19.40 19.97
N LEU A 99 -1.97 -19.43 19.50
CA LEU A 99 -2.92 -20.49 19.85
C LEU A 99 -2.47 -21.85 19.29
N ALA A 100 -1.92 -21.88 18.08
CA ALA A 100 -1.32 -23.09 17.51
C ALA A 100 -0.12 -23.60 18.34
N ILE A 101 0.75 -22.71 18.82
CA ILE A 101 1.85 -23.05 19.75
C ILE A 101 1.32 -23.52 21.10
N CYS A 102 0.26 -22.92 21.63
CA CYS A 102 -0.33 -23.32 22.91
C CYS A 102 -1.05 -24.68 22.81
N GLN A 103 -1.66 -25.00 21.68
CA GLN A 103 -2.17 -26.35 21.39
C GLN A 103 -1.04 -27.36 21.18
N PHE A 104 0.07 -26.99 20.54
CA PHE A 104 1.24 -27.86 20.43
C PHE A 104 1.89 -28.15 21.79
N LEU A 105 2.01 -27.14 22.66
CA LEU A 105 2.49 -27.29 24.04
C LEU A 105 1.52 -28.07 24.94
N ARG A 106 0.19 -27.94 24.77
CA ARG A 106 -0.80 -28.80 25.46
C ARG A 106 -0.92 -30.21 24.88
N GLY A 107 -0.52 -30.43 23.63
CA GLY A 107 -0.43 -31.75 22.99
C GLY A 107 0.82 -32.53 23.42
N CYS A 108 1.91 -31.84 23.76
CA CYS A 108 3.14 -32.48 24.25
C CYS A 108 3.08 -32.97 25.72
N PHE A 109 1.99 -32.71 26.46
CA PHE A 109 1.77 -33.24 27.82
C PHE A 109 0.66 -34.31 27.89
N CYS A 110 0.14 -34.76 26.73
CA CYS A 110 -0.93 -35.76 26.63
C CYS A 110 -0.63 -36.87 25.60
N THR A 111 0.63 -37.26 25.44
CA THR A 111 1.03 -38.58 24.90
C THR A 111 2.16 -39.14 25.74
#